data_AF-A0A1I0KGQ3-F1
#
_entry.id   AF-A0A1I0KGQ3-F1
#
_cell.length_a   1.000
_cell.length_b   1.000
_cell.length_c   1.000
_cell.angle_alpha   90.00
_cell.angle_beta   90.00
_cell.angle_gamma   90.00
#
_symmetry.space_group_name_H-M   'P 1'
#
loop_
_entity.id
_entity.type
_entity.pdbx_description
1 polymer ?
#
loop_
_entity_poly.entity_id
_entity_poly.type
_entity_poly.pdbx_seq_one_letter_code
_entity_poly.pdbx_strand_id
1 'polypeptide(L)' 'MLSKIQRNIIIRALRIRKQNGEDPAEAVKDYVKLTEKEQAEVLAELKGGCVDG' A
#
# COMPACT_ATOMS: atom_id res chain seq x y z
N MET A 1 -4.33 7.40 12.30
CA MET A 1 -2.93 7.00 12.61
C MET A 1 -2.87 5.49 12.51
N LEU A 2 -2.52 5.03 11.33
CA LEU A 2 -2.34 3.63 10.98
C LEU A 2 -1.29 3.00 11.90
N SER A 3 -1.68 1.94 12.61
CA SER A 3 -0.71 1.15 13.34
C SER A 3 0.30 0.53 12.36
N LYS A 4 1.59 0.48 12.73
CA LYS A 4 2.67 -0.06 11.89
C LYS A 4 2.34 -1.46 11.34
N ILE A 5 1.64 -2.27 12.15
CA ILE A 5 1.21 -3.62 11.77
C ILE A 5 0.18 -3.57 10.63
N GLN A 6 -0.88 -2.77 10.78
CA GLN A 6 -1.89 -2.62 9.72
C GLN A 6 -1.27 -2.09 8.43
N ARG A 7 -0.38 -1.10 8.54
CA ARG A 7 0.32 -0.53 7.38
C ARG A 7 1.10 -1.62 6.62
N ASN A 8 1.87 -2.43 7.32
CA ASN A 8 2.66 -3.50 6.71
C ASN A 8 1.78 -4.59 6.07
N ILE A 9 0.63 -4.93 6.69
CA ILE A 9 -0.35 -5.85 6.10
C ILE A 9 -0.89 -5.32 4.78
N ILE A 10 -1.27 -4.03 4.74
CA ILE A 10 -1.82 -3.39 3.54
C ILE A 10 -0.76 -3.31 2.45
N ILE A 11 0.48 -2.93 2.77
CA ILE A 11 1.60 -2.91 1.81
C ILE A 11 1.82 -4.29 1.19
N ARG A 12 1.83 -5.36 2.00
CA ARG A 12 1.96 -6.74 1.49
C ARG A 12 0.79 -7.13 0.58
N ALA A 13 -0.44 -6.79 0.95
CA ALA A 13 -1.62 -7.05 0.13
C ALA A 13 -1.54 -6.32 -1.23
N LEU A 14 -1.11 -5.06 -1.23
CA LEU A 14 -0.91 -4.28 -2.46
C LEU A 14 0.22 -4.85 -3.32
N ARG A 15 1.32 -5.38 -2.74
CA ARG A 15 2.37 -6.09 -3.49
C ARG A 15 1.85 -7.34 -4.20
N ILE A 16 0.94 -8.08 -3.57
CA ILE A 16 0.33 -9.27 -4.18
C ILE A 16 -0.58 -8.87 -5.34
N ARG A 17 -1.44 -7.86 -5.13
CA ARG A 17 -2.32 -7.32 -6.18
C ARG A 17 -1.53 -6.79 -7.38
N LYS A 18 -0.40 -6.09 -7.14
CA LYS A 18 0.53 -5.68 -8.19
C LYS A 18 1.09 -6.85 -9.01
N GLN A 19 1.45 -7.96 -8.35
CA GLN A 19 1.93 -9.16 -9.04
C GLN A 19 0.83 -9.85 -9.86
N ASN A 20 -0.44 -9.70 -9.46
CA ASN A 20 -1.59 -10.18 -10.21
C ASN A 20 -1.98 -9.26 -11.38
N GLY A 21 -1.26 -8.14 -11.59
CA GLY A 21 -1.53 -7.18 -12.67
C GLY A 21 -2.50 -6.06 -12.29
N GLU A 22 -2.88 -5.94 -11.02
CA GLU A 22 -3.76 -4.88 -10.53
C GLU A 22 -2.92 -3.67 -10.07
N ASP A 23 -3.36 -2.45 -10.40
CA ASP A 23 -2.60 -1.25 -10.03
C ASP A 23 -2.74 -0.98 -8.52
N PRO A 24 -1.64 -0.81 -7.77
CA PRO A 24 -1.72 -0.57 -6.34
C PRO A 24 -2.42 0.74 -5.97
N ALA A 25 -2.44 1.75 -6.85
CA ALA A 25 -3.16 3.00 -6.63
C ALA A 25 -4.67 2.85 -6.84
N GLU A 26 -5.11 1.87 -7.63
CA GLU A 26 -6.52 1.46 -7.70
C GLU A 26 -6.87 0.62 -6.47
N ALA A 27 -6.03 -0.36 -6.14
CA ALA A 27 -6.25 -1.29 -5.03
C ALA A 27 -6.24 -0.62 -3.64
N VAL A 28 -5.52 0.49 -3.45
CA VAL A 28 -5.53 1.22 -2.17
C VAL A 28 -6.88 1.87 -1.88
N LYS A 29 -7.67 2.20 -2.91
CA LYS A 29 -9.01 2.80 -2.79
C LYS A 29 -10.01 1.84 -2.16
N ASP A 30 -9.76 0.53 -2.28
CA ASP A 30 -10.56 -0.54 -1.68
C ASP A 30 -10.54 -0.48 -0.13
N TYR A 31 -9.51 0.17 0.43
CA TYR A 31 -9.38 0.38 1.87
C TYR A 31 -10.10 1.65 2.32
N VAL A 32 -11.44 1.65 2.26
CA VAL A 32 -12.31 2.79 2.63
C VAL A 32 -12.14 3.31 4.07
N LYS A 33 -11.50 2.52 4.93
CA LYS A 33 -11.21 2.90 6.33
C LYS A 33 -9.92 3.72 6.46
N LEU A 34 -9.11 3.80 5.41
CA LEU A 34 -7.89 4.61 5.37
C LEU A 34 -8.22 6.01 4.90
N THR A 35 -7.70 6.99 5.62
CA THR A 35 -7.70 8.37 5.16
C THR A 35 -6.82 8.52 3.92
N GLU A 36 -7.08 9.53 3.08
CA GLU A 36 -6.27 9.80 1.87
C GLU A 36 -4.78 9.94 2.19
N LYS A 37 -4.45 10.54 3.34
CA LYS A 37 -3.08 10.65 3.84
C LYS A 37 -2.46 9.28 4.11
N GLU A 38 -3.20 8.38 4.74
CA GLU A 38 -2.74 7.03 5.04
C GLU A 38 -2.58 6.17 3.78
N GLN A 39 -3.48 6.33 2.80
CA GLN A 39 -3.36 5.69 1.49
C GLN A 39 -2.10 6.17 0.76
N ALA A 40 -1.84 7.48 0.77
CA ALA A 40 -0.65 8.08 0.16
C ALA A 40 0.64 7.58 0.83
N GLU A 41 0.67 7.46 2.16
CA GLU A 41 1.82 6.92 2.88
C GLU A 41 2.09 5.44 2.56
N VAL A 42 1.03 4.62 2.48
CA VAL A 42 1.13 3.21 2.08
C VAL A 42 1.67 3.07 0.66
N LEU A 43 1.18 3.89 -0.28
CA LEU A 43 1.65 3.91 -1.66
C LEU A 43 3.11 4.41 -1.76
N ALA A 44 3.47 5.40 -0.96
CA ALA A 44 4.85 5.91 -0.89
C ALA A 44 5.81 4.84 -0.39
N GLU A 45 5.46 4.09 0.67
CA GLU A 45 6.28 2.94 1.12
C GLU A 45 6.34 1.83 0.08
N LEU A 46 5.23 1.53 -0.59
CA LEU A 46 5.19 0.53 -1.65
C LEU A 46 6.12 0.89 -2.82
N LYS A 47 6.21 2.18 -3.16
CA LYS A 47 7.10 2.71 -4.21
C LYS A 47 8.55 2.86 -3.73
N GLY A 48 8.75 3.22 -2.46
CA GLY A 48 10.03 3.44 -1.80
C GLY A 48 10.82 2.16 -1.50
N GLY A 49 10.20 0.99 -1.61
CA GLY A 49 10.87 -0.31 -1.54
C GLY A 49 11.78 -0.66 -2.73
N CYS A 50 12.09 0.29 -3.62
CA CYS A 50 13.02 0.12 -4.75
C CYS A 50 14.47 0.54 -4.40
N VAL A 51 14.94 0.21 -3.20
CA VAL A 51 16.37 0.27 -2.86
C VAL A 51 16.77 -1.08 -2.26
N ASP A 52 16.76 -2.11 -3.11
CA ASP A 52 17.61 -3.28 -2.93
C ASP A 52 18.22 -3.54 -4.31
N GLY A 53 19.37 -2.92 -4.53
CA GLY A 53 20.21 -2.96 -5.72
C GLY A 53 21.63 -2.66 -5.32
#